data_AF-A0A2S9GKI5-F1
#
_entry.id   AF-A0A2S9GKI5-F1
#
_cell.length_a   1.000
_cell.length_b   1.000
_cell.length_c   1.000
_cell.angle_alpha   90.00
_cell.angle_beta   90.00
_cell.angle_gamma   90.00
#
_symmetry.space_group_name_H-M   'P 1'
#
loop_
_entity.id
_entity.type
_entity.pdbx_description
1 polymer ?
#
loop_
_entity_poly.entity_id
_entity_poly.type
_entity_poly.pdbx_seq_one_letter_code
_entity_poly.pdbx_strand_id
1 'polypeptide(L)'
;GHPENVLTKDELLDNVMLYWLTGAGASSARLYWESATSFGKGGRVTLPTGVAAFPKEILRSPREWCEDNYTITRWTTMPRGGH
;
A
#
# COMPACT_ATOMS: atom_id res chain seq x y z
N GLY A 1 9.19 -11.46 -10.24
CA GLY A 1 8.09 -12.35 -10.65
C GLY A 1 7.47 -11.79 -11.91
N HIS A 2 6.79 -12.60 -12.72
CA HIS A 2 6.07 -12.11 -13.89
C HIS A 2 4.67 -11.63 -13.46
N PRO A 3 4.22 -10.41 -13.84
CA PRO A 3 2.93 -9.88 -13.40
C PRO A 3 1.75 -10.73 -13.88
N GLU A 4 1.88 -11.34 -15.07
CA GLU A 4 0.82 -12.22 -15.60
C GLU A 4 0.63 -13.54 -14.83
N ASN A 5 1.48 -13.81 -13.84
CA ASN A 5 1.27 -14.93 -12.92
C ASN A 5 0.19 -14.64 -11.86
N VAL A 6 -0.24 -13.38 -11.73
CA VAL A 6 -1.21 -12.93 -10.71
C VAL A 6 -2.32 -12.05 -11.26
N LEU A 7 -2.09 -11.32 -12.37
CA LEU A 7 -3.08 -10.47 -13.04
C LEU A 7 -3.12 -10.80 -14.52
N THR A 8 -4.29 -10.88 -15.13
CA THR A 8 -4.42 -10.99 -16.59
C THR A 8 -3.90 -9.73 -17.28
N LYS A 9 -3.57 -9.85 -18.57
CA LYS A 9 -3.15 -8.71 -19.39
C LYS A 9 -4.22 -7.63 -19.46
N ASP A 10 -5.49 -8.01 -19.53
CA ASP A 10 -6.60 -7.06 -19.59
C ASP A 10 -6.76 -6.30 -18.27
N GLU A 11 -6.63 -6.96 -17.11
CA GLU A 11 -6.64 -6.28 -15.79
C GLU A 11 -5.49 -5.26 -15.67
N LEU A 12 -4.31 -5.57 -16.21
CA LEU A 12 -3.18 -4.64 -16.26
C LEU A 12 -3.50 -3.45 -17.17
N LEU A 13 -4.07 -3.71 -18.36
CA LEU A 13 -4.42 -2.65 -19.31
C LEU A 13 -5.54 -1.76 -18.78
N ASP A 14 -6.57 -2.31 -18.14
CA ASP A 14 -7.64 -1.55 -17.51
C ASP A 14 -7.08 -0.54 -16.52
N ASN A 15 -6.14 -0.97 -15.66
CA ASN A 15 -5.48 -0.08 -14.73
C ASN A 15 -4.66 1.02 -15.43
N VAL A 16 -3.85 0.67 -16.43
CA VAL A 16 -3.07 1.65 -17.22
C VAL A 16 -3.98 2.67 -17.91
N MET A 17 -5.12 2.23 -18.44
CA MET A 17 -6.04 3.09 -19.17
C MET A 17 -6.74 4.13 -18.28
N LEU A 18 -6.91 3.85 -16.98
CA LEU A 18 -7.38 4.86 -16.01
C LEU A 18 -6.45 6.06 -15.93
N TYR A 19 -5.14 5.87 -16.06
CA TYR A 19 -4.17 6.96 -16.08
C TYR A 19 -4.05 7.60 -17.47
N TRP A 20 -4.05 6.78 -18.52
CA TRP A 20 -3.83 7.25 -19.89
C TRP A 20 -4.97 8.15 -20.38
N LEU A 21 -6.23 7.67 -20.30
CA LEU A 21 -7.39 8.38 -20.87
C LEU A 21 -7.70 9.68 -20.13
N THR A 22 -7.41 9.74 -18.84
CA THR A 22 -7.65 10.93 -18.01
C THR A 22 -6.48 11.92 -18.03
N GLY A 23 -5.33 11.54 -18.61
CA GLY A 23 -4.11 12.34 -18.53
C GLY A 23 -3.54 12.44 -17.10
N ALA A 24 -3.83 11.48 -16.22
CA ALA A 24 -3.51 11.56 -14.79
C ALA A 24 -2.10 11.08 -14.39
N GLY A 25 -1.22 10.80 -15.35
CA GLY A 25 0.14 10.33 -15.07
C GLY A 25 0.95 11.31 -14.19
N ALA A 26 1.05 12.57 -14.62
CA ALA A 26 1.82 13.57 -13.88
C ALA A 26 1.14 14.00 -12.56
N SER A 27 -0.19 14.13 -12.55
CA SER A 27 -0.93 14.55 -11.36
C SER A 27 -0.89 13.51 -10.24
N SER A 28 -0.97 12.22 -10.57
CA SER A 28 -0.80 11.14 -9.58
C SER A 28 0.63 11.05 -9.06
N ALA A 29 1.65 11.22 -9.92
CA ALA A 29 3.05 11.22 -9.51
C ALA A 29 3.40 12.41 -8.58
N ARG A 30 2.71 13.54 -8.70
CA ARG A 30 2.94 14.73 -7.86
C ARG A 30 2.80 14.46 -6.36
N LEU A 31 1.95 13.49 -5.97
CA LEU A 31 1.79 13.10 -4.57
C LEU A 31 3.13 12.68 -3.93
N TYR A 32 4.02 12.02 -4.69
CA TYR A 32 5.33 11.62 -4.18
C TYR A 32 6.20 12.84 -3.82
N TRP A 33 6.19 13.88 -4.66
CA TRP A 33 6.91 15.12 -4.37
C TRP A 33 6.36 15.81 -3.12
N GLU A 34 5.03 15.93 -3.04
CA GLU A 34 4.37 16.61 -1.92
C GLU A 34 4.49 15.85 -0.59
N SER A 35 4.61 14.52 -0.65
CA SER A 35 4.74 13.66 0.53
C SER A 35 6.19 13.23 0.84
N ALA A 36 7.18 13.66 0.05
CA ALA A 36 8.57 13.20 0.14
C ALA A 36 9.19 13.32 1.54
N THR A 37 8.72 14.28 2.36
CA THR A 37 9.20 14.48 3.73
C THR A 37 8.17 14.12 4.80
N SER A 38 7.00 13.60 4.43
CA SER A 38 5.89 13.36 5.36
C SER A 38 5.99 12.00 6.07
N PHE A 39 6.84 11.11 5.58
CA PHE A 39 7.00 9.78 6.16
C PHE A 39 7.48 9.85 7.62
N GLY A 40 6.80 9.17 8.53
CA GLY A 40 7.12 9.15 9.96
C GLY A 40 6.80 10.43 10.74
N LYS A 41 6.18 11.44 10.12
CA LYS A 41 5.78 12.69 10.80
C LYS A 41 4.38 12.65 11.41
N GLY A 42 3.64 11.57 11.22
CA GLY A 42 2.32 11.37 11.82
C GLY A 42 2.42 11.09 13.33
N GLY A 43 1.40 11.53 14.08
CA GLY A 43 1.24 11.12 15.48
C GLY A 43 0.59 9.74 15.60
N ARG A 44 0.63 9.16 16.81
CA ARG A 44 -0.01 7.87 17.11
C ARG A 44 -1.52 7.92 16.84
N VAL A 45 -2.02 6.95 16.09
CA VAL A 45 -3.45 6.76 15.83
C VAL A 45 -4.08 5.97 16.97
N THR A 46 -4.98 6.62 17.71
CA THR A 46 -5.59 6.03 18.91
C THR A 46 -6.86 5.23 18.64
N LEU A 47 -7.46 5.36 17.46
CA LEU A 47 -8.66 4.64 17.04
C LEU A 47 -8.37 3.14 16.83
N PRO A 48 -9.36 2.25 17.07
CA PRO A 48 -9.22 0.82 16.81
C PRO A 48 -8.75 0.53 15.38
N THR A 49 -7.62 -0.15 15.25
CA THR A 49 -6.95 -0.43 13.97
C THR A 49 -6.81 -1.93 13.73
N GLY A 50 -7.14 -2.39 12.53
CA GLY A 50 -6.87 -3.76 12.08
C GLY A 50 -5.72 -3.78 11.07
N VAL A 51 -4.85 -4.79 11.16
CA VAL A 51 -3.74 -4.98 10.21
C VAL A 51 -3.82 -6.35 9.54
N ALA A 52 -3.72 -6.36 8.21
CA ALA A 52 -3.52 -7.56 7.39
C ALA A 52 -2.07 -7.56 6.87
N ALA A 53 -1.24 -8.45 7.41
CA ALA A 53 0.17 -8.54 7.09
C ALA A 53 0.41 -9.56 5.97
N PHE A 54 0.69 -9.08 4.76
CA PHE A 54 0.94 -9.91 3.58
C PHE A 54 2.42 -10.31 3.44
N PRO A 55 2.72 -11.56 3.04
CA PRO A 55 4.10 -12.07 3.04
C PRO A 55 5.00 -11.44 1.97
N LYS A 56 4.42 -10.85 0.92
CA LYS A 56 5.14 -10.21 -0.20
C LYS A 56 4.88 -8.70 -0.31
N GLU A 57 4.43 -8.05 0.77
CA GLU A 57 4.35 -6.58 0.82
C GLU A 57 5.75 -5.97 0.61
N ILE A 58 5.81 -4.78 -0.02
CA ILE A 58 7.06 -4.06 -0.29
C ILE A 58 7.70 -3.64 1.05
N LEU A 59 6.91 -3.04 1.93
CA LEU A 59 7.31 -2.64 3.27
C LEU A 59 6.71 -3.58 4.32
N ARG A 60 7.43 -4.67 4.62
CA ARG A 60 7.03 -5.63 5.67
C ARG A 60 7.34 -5.08 7.05
N SER A 61 6.53 -4.12 7.50
CA SER A 61 6.65 -3.49 8.81
C SER A 61 6.47 -4.52 9.93
N PRO A 62 7.44 -4.68 10.84
CA PRO A 62 7.29 -5.49 12.03
C PRO A 62 6.10 -5.04 12.86
N ARG A 63 5.41 -6.00 13.49
CA ARG A 63 4.23 -5.72 14.31
C ARG A 63 4.51 -4.72 15.42
N GLU A 64 5.65 -4.86 16.10
CA GLU A 64 6.09 -3.97 17.18
C GLU A 64 6.15 -2.51 16.71
N TRP A 65 6.68 -2.24 15.51
CA TRP A 65 6.73 -0.88 14.96
C TRP A 65 5.33 -0.32 14.65
N CYS A 66 4.40 -1.18 14.26
CA CYS A 66 3.01 -0.78 14.07
C CYS A 66 2.31 -0.51 15.40
N GLU A 67 2.57 -1.29 16.45
CA GLU A 67 1.95 -1.12 17.77
C GLU A 67 2.37 0.20 18.45
N ASP A 68 3.58 0.70 18.18
CA ASP A 68 4.02 2.03 18.61
C ASP A 68 3.18 3.16 17.99
N ASN A 69 2.71 2.96 16.77
CA ASN A 69 2.02 3.99 15.98
C ASN A 69 0.49 3.85 15.96
N TYR A 70 -0.07 2.69 16.33
CA TYR A 70 -1.50 2.40 16.19
C TYR A 70 -2.07 1.65 17.41
N THR A 71 -3.32 1.93 17.78
CA THR A 71 -4.11 1.06 18.69
C THR A 71 -4.61 -0.16 17.91
N ILE A 72 -3.78 -1.20 17.78
CA ILE A 72 -4.12 -2.41 17.03
C ILE A 72 -5.04 -3.32 17.86
N THR A 73 -6.25 -3.57 17.36
CA THR A 73 -7.23 -4.48 17.97
C THR A 73 -7.32 -5.81 17.23
N ARG A 74 -6.80 -5.89 16.00
CA ARG A 74 -6.71 -7.14 15.22
C ARG A 74 -5.45 -7.16 14.37
N TRP A 75 -4.70 -8.26 14.46
CA TRP A 75 -3.57 -8.56 13.58
C TRP A 75 -3.80 -9.89 12.87
N THR A 76 -3.71 -9.91 11.54
CA THR A 76 -3.88 -11.13 10.74
C THR A 76 -2.67 -11.32 9.82
N THR A 77 -1.90 -12.38 10.03
CA THR A 77 -0.85 -12.81 9.08
C THR A 77 -1.52 -13.55 7.93
N MET A 78 -1.42 -13.00 6.72
CA MET A 78 -2.08 -13.56 5.54
C MET A 78 -1.24 -14.71 4.96
N PRO A 79 -1.87 -15.78 4.44
CA PRO A 79 -1.14 -16.96 3.97
C PRO A 79 -0.45 -16.74 2.61
N ARG A 80 -0.89 -15.74 1.83
CA ARG A 80 -0.38 -15.42 0.49
C ARG A 80 -0.73 -13.97 0.13
N GLY A 81 -0.08 -13.43 -0.90
CA GLY A 81 -0.32 -12.07 -1.42
C GLY A 81 0.84 -11.12 -1.13
N GLY A 82 0.77 -9.95 -1.74
CA GLY A 82 1.74 -8.85 -1.63
C GLY A 82 1.07 -7.55 -2.06
N HIS A 83 1.87 -6.60 -2.55
CA HIS A 83 1.37 -5.40 -3.21
C HIS A 83 0.61 -5.73 -4.50
#